data_AF-A0A929CZX5-F1
#
_entry.id   AF-A0A929CZX5-F1
#
_cell.length_a   1.000
_cell.length_b   1.000
_cell.length_c   1.000
_cell.angle_alpha   90.00
_cell.angle_beta   90.00
_cell.angle_gamma   90.00
#
_symmetry.space_group_name_H-M   'P 1'
#
loop_
_entity.id
_entity.type
_entity.pdbx_description
1 polymer ?
#
loop_
_entity_poly.entity_id
_entity_poly.type
_entity_poly.pdbx_seq_one_letter_code
_entity_poly.pdbx_strand_id
1 'polypeptide(L)'
;MGRTDDFRAKHQELLSIASQISDQLDASKLAEDAKQARSLLSTLAGKLGMHLAVEDRNLYPELLNHDDENIRATAKRFIDEMGGIADAFKTYVNKWPHSKTIQDNPGDFITETKGIFNALAARISKEDNELYSMVDKL
;
A
#
# COMPACT_ATOMS: atom_id res chain seq x y z
N MET A 1 -1.34 -11.61 -21.65
CA MET A 1 -1.63 -10.88 -20.39
C MET A 1 -1.89 -11.94 -19.34
N GLY A 2 -1.05 -11.98 -18.31
CA GLY A 2 -1.30 -12.77 -17.11
C GLY A 2 -2.53 -12.23 -16.38
N ARG A 3 -3.22 -13.11 -15.66
CA ARG A 3 -4.48 -12.80 -14.98
C ARG A 3 -4.34 -11.68 -13.96
N THR A 4 -3.13 -11.51 -13.43
CA THR A 4 -2.81 -10.51 -12.41
C THR A 4 -1.97 -9.32 -12.90
N ASP A 5 -1.77 -9.16 -14.22
CA ASP A 5 -0.97 -8.07 -14.80
C ASP A 5 -1.46 -6.68 -14.36
N ASP A 6 -2.77 -6.45 -14.37
CA ASP A 6 -3.37 -5.17 -13.97
C ASP A 6 -3.15 -4.86 -12.48
N PHE A 7 -3.12 -5.89 -11.63
CA PHE A 7 -2.82 -5.71 -10.21
C PHE A 7 -1.35 -5.33 -10.00
N ARG A 8 -0.44 -6.01 -10.69
CA ARG A 8 0.99 -5.68 -10.66
C ARG A 8 1.27 -4.27 -11.19
N ALA A 9 0.57 -3.85 -12.25
CA ALA A 9 0.69 -2.48 -12.76
C ALA A 9 0.27 -1.44 -11.70
N LYS A 10 -0.81 -1.70 -10.96
CA LYS A 10 -1.23 -0.86 -9.82
C LYS A 10 -0.19 -0.87 -8.70
N HIS A 11 0.41 -2.00 -8.38
CA HIS A 11 1.51 -2.07 -7.41
C HIS A 11 2.71 -1.20 -7.81
N GLN A 12 3.12 -1.25 -9.08
CA GLN A 12 4.20 -0.40 -9.57
C GLN A 12 3.85 1.10 -9.45
N GLU A 13 2.59 1.47 -9.70
CA GLU A 13 2.12 2.84 -9.51
C GLU A 13 2.18 3.27 -8.03
N LEU A 14 1.71 2.42 -7.10
CA LEU A 14 1.76 2.68 -5.66
C LEU A 14 3.20 2.86 -5.17
N LEU A 15 4.10 1.96 -5.58
CA LEU A 15 5.53 2.03 -5.23
C LEU A 15 6.21 3.27 -5.81
N SER A 16 5.85 3.68 -7.03
CA SER A 16 6.35 4.91 -7.63
C SER A 16 5.96 6.16 -6.81
N ILE A 17 4.71 6.24 -6.35
CA ILE A 17 4.27 7.36 -5.51
C ILE A 17 4.96 7.31 -4.14
N ALA A 18 5.11 6.13 -3.54
CA ALA A 18 5.84 5.96 -2.28
C ALA A 18 7.31 6.39 -2.40
N SER A 19 7.95 6.10 -3.54
CA SER A 19 9.30 6.60 -3.85
C SER A 19 9.34 8.12 -3.94
N GLN A 20 8.39 8.74 -4.66
CA GLN A 20 8.32 10.20 -4.76
C GLN A 20 8.14 10.88 -3.41
N ILE A 21 7.37 10.29 -2.49
CA ILE A 21 7.23 10.79 -1.11
C ILE A 21 8.55 10.61 -0.35
N SER A 22 9.22 9.46 -0.54
CA SER A 22 10.51 9.17 0.09
C SER A 22 11.60 10.19 -0.29
N ASP A 23 11.57 10.67 -1.53
CA ASP A 23 12.48 11.72 -2.02
C ASP A 23 12.25 13.10 -1.34
N GLN A 24 11.08 13.29 -0.72
CA GLN A 24 10.75 14.50 0.04
C GLN A 24 11.14 14.40 1.52
N LEU A 25 11.64 13.26 2.01
CA LEU A 25 11.89 13.01 3.44
C LEU A 25 13.18 13.68 3.95
N ASP A 26 13.17 15.00 3.94
CA ASP A 26 14.18 15.87 4.54
C ASP A 26 13.50 16.78 5.56
N ALA A 27 14.00 16.78 6.80
CA ALA A 27 13.32 17.45 7.90
C ALA A 27 13.26 18.98 7.71
N SER A 28 14.32 19.58 7.17
CA SER A 28 14.39 21.02 6.93
C SER A 28 13.45 21.42 5.80
N LYS A 29 13.46 20.68 4.68
CA LYS A 29 12.55 20.95 3.55
C LYS A 29 11.09 20.77 3.93
N LEU A 30 10.77 19.72 4.68
CA LEU A 30 9.40 19.47 5.15
C LEU A 30 8.92 20.52 6.15
N ALA A 31 9.80 21.05 7.00
CA ALA A 31 9.47 22.15 7.89
C ALA A 31 9.11 23.43 7.12
N GLU A 32 9.77 23.68 5.99
CA GLU A 32 9.50 24.83 5.11
C GLU A 32 8.23 24.63 4.26
N ASP A 33 8.15 23.55 3.47
CA ASP A 33 7.00 23.25 2.62
C ASP A 33 6.74 21.73 2.52
N ALA A 34 5.65 21.28 3.14
CA ALA A 34 5.20 19.88 3.07
C ALA A 34 3.99 19.68 2.14
N LYS A 35 3.60 20.67 1.33
CA LYS A 35 2.41 20.56 0.45
C LYS A 35 2.55 19.42 -0.54
N GLN A 36 3.72 19.27 -1.16
CA GLN A 36 3.95 18.19 -2.13
C GLN A 36 3.89 16.82 -1.47
N ALA A 37 4.60 16.62 -0.36
CA ALA A 37 4.57 15.37 0.40
C ALA A 37 3.13 15.01 0.84
N ARG A 38 2.36 15.99 1.33
CA ARG A 38 0.97 15.78 1.72
C ARG A 38 0.07 15.43 0.53
N SER A 39 0.24 16.12 -0.59
CA SER A 39 -0.54 15.87 -1.82
C SER A 39 -0.30 14.45 -2.32
N LEU A 40 0.97 14.05 -2.46
CA LEU A 40 1.36 12.69 -2.84
C LEU A 40 0.80 11.64 -1.87
N LEU A 41 0.82 11.91 -0.56
CA LEU A 41 0.23 11.01 0.44
C LEU A 41 -1.30 10.84 0.24
N SER A 42 -2.03 11.90 -0.09
CA SER A 42 -3.46 11.79 -0.45
C SER A 42 -3.66 10.95 -1.70
N THR A 43 -2.84 11.15 -2.73
CA THR A 43 -2.90 10.38 -3.98
C THR A 43 -2.64 8.90 -3.72
N LEU A 44 -1.60 8.58 -2.93
CA LEU A 44 -1.27 7.21 -2.54
C LEU A 44 -2.44 6.57 -1.78
N ALA A 45 -3.03 7.27 -0.81
CA ALA A 45 -4.15 6.76 -0.02
C ALA A 45 -5.37 6.43 -0.88
N GLY A 46 -5.74 7.31 -1.81
CA GLY A 46 -6.85 7.07 -2.72
C GLY A 46 -6.60 5.87 -3.64
N LYS A 47 -5.41 5.76 -4.21
CA LYS A 47 -5.04 4.65 -5.11
C LYS A 47 -4.96 3.32 -4.38
N LEU A 48 -4.34 3.30 -3.20
CA LEU A 48 -4.26 2.10 -2.37
C LEU A 48 -5.67 1.63 -2.01
N GLY A 49 -6.53 2.52 -1.52
CA GLY A 49 -7.92 2.17 -1.18
C GLY A 49 -8.72 1.61 -2.36
N MET A 50 -8.54 2.18 -3.56
CA MET A 50 -9.17 1.65 -4.78
C MET A 50 -8.63 0.28 -5.17
N HIS A 51 -7.32 0.07 -5.08
CA HIS A 51 -6.69 -1.21 -5.37
C HIS A 51 -7.22 -2.31 -4.43
N LEU A 52 -7.19 -2.07 -3.12
CA LEU A 52 -7.70 -2.99 -2.10
C LEU A 52 -9.18 -3.35 -2.35
N ALA A 53 -10.01 -2.34 -2.65
CA ALA A 53 -11.43 -2.57 -2.91
C ALA A 53 -11.69 -3.45 -4.14
N VAL A 54 -10.79 -3.48 -5.13
CA VAL A 54 -10.90 -4.38 -6.29
C VAL A 54 -10.53 -5.81 -5.90
N GLU A 55 -9.51 -5.99 -5.06
CA GLU A 55 -9.11 -7.31 -4.56
C GLU A 55 -10.20 -7.93 -3.68
N ASP A 56 -10.71 -7.17 -2.71
CA ASP A 56 -11.76 -7.59 -1.77
C ASP A 56 -13.07 -8.00 -2.45
N ARG A 57 -13.40 -7.36 -3.59
CA ARG A 57 -14.66 -7.62 -4.31
C ARG A 57 -14.55 -8.71 -5.36
N ASN A 58 -13.35 -8.94 -5.89
CA ASN A 58 -13.17 -9.81 -7.05
C ASN A 58 -12.19 -10.94 -6.77
N LEU A 59 -10.91 -10.61 -6.56
CA LEU A 59 -9.84 -11.61 -6.49
C LEU A 59 -9.98 -12.50 -5.26
N TYR A 60 -10.12 -11.92 -4.07
CA TYR A 60 -10.17 -12.68 -2.83
C TYR A 60 -11.41 -13.58 -2.73
N PRO A 61 -12.64 -13.13 -3.02
CA PRO A 61 -13.81 -14.00 -3.01
C PRO A 61 -13.69 -15.20 -3.95
N GLU A 62 -13.07 -15.01 -5.11
CA GLU A 62 -12.84 -16.10 -6.05
C GLU A 62 -11.88 -17.16 -5.48
N LEU A 63 -10.72 -16.72 -4.97
CA LEU A 63 -9.72 -17.62 -4.42
C LEU A 63 -10.20 -18.36 -3.16
N LEU A 64 -11.04 -17.70 -2.35
CA LEU A 64 -11.65 -18.33 -1.17
C LEU A 64 -12.67 -19.43 -1.52
N ASN A 65 -13.25 -19.40 -2.73
CA ASN A 65 -14.20 -20.41 -3.20
C ASN A 65 -13.56 -21.47 -4.11
N HIS A 66 -12.24 -21.44 -4.29
CA HIS A 66 -11.52 -22.38 -5.14
C HIS A 66 -11.52 -23.80 -4.54
N ASP A 67 -11.51 -24.86 -5.36
CA ASP A 67 -11.57 -26.26 -4.90
C ASP A 67 -10.31 -26.72 -4.14
N ASP A 68 -9.15 -26.20 -4.51
CA ASP A 68 -7.86 -26.45 -3.83
C ASP A 68 -7.77 -25.72 -2.48
N GLU A 69 -7.54 -26.49 -1.41
CA GLU A 69 -7.38 -25.98 -0.05
C GLU A 69 -6.17 -25.06 0.12
N ASN A 70 -5.06 -25.31 -0.59
CA ASN A 70 -3.86 -24.49 -0.51
C ASN A 70 -4.12 -23.08 -1.05
N ILE A 71 -4.92 -22.96 -2.11
CA ILE A 71 -5.29 -21.68 -2.70
C ILE A 71 -6.15 -20.88 -1.72
N ARG A 72 -7.17 -21.51 -1.13
CA ARG A 72 -8.01 -20.88 -0.11
C ARG A 72 -7.22 -20.42 1.10
N ALA A 73 -6.32 -21.28 1.61
CA ALA A 73 -5.47 -20.97 2.76
C ALA A 73 -4.51 -19.81 2.49
N THR A 74 -3.90 -19.80 1.30
CA THR A 74 -3.01 -18.71 0.86
C THR A 74 -3.78 -17.39 0.77
N ALA A 75 -4.95 -17.39 0.12
CA ALA A 75 -5.80 -16.21 0.01
C ALA A 75 -6.20 -15.66 1.38
N LYS A 76 -6.64 -16.53 2.31
CA LYS A 76 -7.01 -16.11 3.67
C LYS A 76 -5.86 -15.42 4.40
N ARG A 77 -4.64 -15.98 4.33
CA ARG A 77 -3.46 -15.37 4.95
C ARG A 77 -3.17 -13.97 4.36
N PHE A 78 -3.27 -13.82 3.03
CA PHE A 78 -3.04 -12.52 2.40
C PHE A 78 -4.11 -11.47 2.75
N ILE A 79 -5.37 -11.88 2.92
CA ILE A 79 -6.46 -11.02 3.40
C ILE A 79 -6.17 -10.54 4.83
N ASP A 80 -5.84 -11.45 5.73
CA ASP A 80 -5.56 -11.13 7.13
C ASP A 80 -4.35 -10.19 7.27
N GLU A 81 -3.26 -10.46 6.52
CA GLU A 81 -2.08 -9.58 6.48
C GLU A 81 -2.41 -8.20 5.87
N MET A 82 -3.27 -8.14 4.84
CA MET A 82 -3.65 -6.87 4.20
C MET A 82 -4.49 -5.99 5.10
N GLY A 83 -5.46 -6.57 5.82
CA GLY A 83 -6.31 -5.83 6.76
C GLY A 83 -5.47 -5.05 7.77
N GLY A 84 -4.45 -5.70 8.35
CA GLY A 84 -3.54 -5.05 9.29
C GLY A 84 -2.77 -3.86 8.70
N ILE A 85 -2.27 -3.99 7.46
CA ILE A 85 -1.52 -2.91 6.80
C ILE A 85 -2.43 -1.77 6.35
N ALA A 86 -3.62 -2.09 5.83
CA ALA A 86 -4.60 -1.09 5.42
C ALA A 86 -5.06 -0.21 6.60
N ASP A 87 -5.33 -0.83 7.75
CA ASP A 87 -5.72 -0.12 8.97
C ASP A 87 -4.57 0.74 9.53
N ALA A 88 -3.34 0.22 9.53
CA ALA A 88 -2.16 0.97 9.93
C ALA A 88 -1.93 2.18 9.00
N PHE A 89 -2.05 1.99 7.68
CA PHE A 89 -1.89 3.05 6.69
C PHE A 89 -2.98 4.11 6.81
N LYS A 90 -4.24 3.71 7.01
CA LYS A 90 -5.35 4.63 7.26
C LYS A 90 -5.14 5.47 8.52
N THR A 91 -4.67 4.84 9.59
CA THR A 91 -4.34 5.51 10.85
C THR A 91 -3.23 6.54 10.65
N TYR A 92 -2.18 6.16 9.92
CA TYR A 92 -1.08 7.03 9.53
C TYR A 92 -1.56 8.24 8.71
N VAL A 93 -2.35 8.04 7.65
CA VAL A 93 -2.90 9.14 6.84
C VAL A 93 -3.76 10.10 7.67
N ASN A 94 -4.57 9.56 8.58
CA ASN A 94 -5.42 10.38 9.47
C ASN A 94 -4.60 11.19 10.48
N LYS A 95 -3.42 10.71 10.89
CA LYS A 95 -2.50 11.46 11.75
C LYS A 95 -1.88 12.67 11.04
N TRP A 96 -1.77 12.63 9.71
CA TRP A 96 -1.18 13.69 8.90
C TRP A 96 -2.22 14.34 7.97
N PRO A 97 -3.26 15.00 8.49
CA PRO A 97 -4.41 15.44 7.70
C PRO A 97 -4.10 16.55 6.70
N HIS A 98 -3.13 17.44 6.99
CA HIS A 98 -2.77 18.57 6.13
C HIS A 98 -1.26 18.88 6.20
N SER A 99 -0.73 19.66 5.25
CA SER A 99 0.72 19.95 5.18
C SER A 99 1.26 20.59 6.46
N LYS A 100 0.45 21.41 7.14
CA LYS A 100 0.87 22.07 8.38
C LYS A 100 1.20 21.08 9.51
N THR A 101 0.48 19.97 9.66
CA THR A 101 0.83 18.98 10.71
C THR A 101 2.21 18.37 10.46
N ILE A 102 2.54 18.12 9.18
CA ILE A 102 3.85 17.60 8.76
C ILE A 102 4.95 18.64 9.02
N GLN A 103 4.72 19.90 8.63
CA GLN A 103 5.66 21.00 8.87
C GLN A 103 5.98 21.19 10.36
N ASP A 104 4.98 21.02 11.22
CA ASP A 104 5.15 21.18 12.66
C ASP A 104 5.91 19.99 13.29
N ASN A 105 5.89 18.81 12.65
CA ASN A 105 6.49 17.58 13.19
C ASN A 105 7.20 16.74 12.11
N PRO A 106 8.21 17.28 11.40
CA PRO A 106 8.79 16.62 10.24
C PRO A 106 9.55 15.35 10.60
N GLY A 107 10.21 15.30 11.77
CA GLY A 107 10.94 14.11 12.24
C GLY A 107 10.04 12.90 12.49
N ASP A 108 8.89 13.14 13.12
CA ASP A 108 7.88 12.10 13.39
C ASP A 108 7.29 11.59 12.08
N PHE A 109 6.94 12.51 11.16
CA PHE A 109 6.44 12.16 9.84
C PHE A 109 7.44 11.27 9.08
N ILE A 110 8.72 11.64 9.04
CA ILE A 110 9.77 10.85 8.37
C ILE A 110 9.87 9.46 8.97
N THR A 111 9.87 9.35 10.29
CA THR A 111 10.02 8.07 11.00
C THR A 111 8.85 7.14 10.69
N GLU A 112 7.63 7.65 10.78
CA GLU A 112 6.43 6.87 10.48
C GLU A 112 6.31 6.52 9.00
N THR A 113 6.63 7.47 8.10
CA THR A 113 6.62 7.25 6.65
C THR A 113 7.53 6.07 6.28
N LYS A 114 8.75 6.04 6.80
CA LYS A 114 9.69 4.94 6.55
C LYS A 114 9.15 3.61 7.07
N GLY A 115 8.59 3.59 8.28
CA GLY A 115 8.01 2.38 8.85
C GLY A 115 6.87 1.82 8.01
N ILE A 116 5.88 2.66 7.68
CA ILE A 116 4.69 2.22 6.95
C ILE A 116 5.00 1.86 5.50
N PHE A 117 5.91 2.57 4.83
CA PHE A 117 6.29 2.24 3.44
C PHE A 117 7.10 0.95 3.35
N ASN A 118 7.97 0.67 4.32
CA ASN A 118 8.67 -0.61 4.38
C ASN A 118 7.69 -1.78 4.53
N ALA A 119 6.68 -1.64 5.40
CA ALA A 119 5.64 -2.66 5.58
C ALA A 119 4.82 -2.86 4.29
N LEU A 120 4.38 -1.76 3.66
CA LEU A 120 3.64 -1.79 2.40
C LEU A 120 4.45 -2.45 1.27
N ALA A 121 5.71 -2.06 1.09
CA ALA A 121 6.57 -2.62 0.05
C ALA A 121 6.86 -4.11 0.25
N ALA A 122 7.13 -4.53 1.49
CA ALA A 122 7.32 -5.94 1.81
C ALA A 122 6.07 -6.77 1.51
N ARG A 123 4.89 -6.23 1.80
CA ARG A 123 3.61 -6.88 1.53
C ARG A 123 3.30 -6.96 0.04
N ILE A 124 3.49 -5.89 -0.73
CA ILE A 124 3.37 -5.89 -2.20
C ILE A 124 4.29 -6.93 -2.82
N SER A 125 5.55 -6.98 -2.36
CA SER A 125 6.53 -7.95 -2.86
C SER A 125 6.10 -9.40 -2.61
N LYS A 126 5.57 -9.71 -1.42
CA LYS A 126 5.03 -11.05 -1.15
C LYS A 126 3.84 -11.38 -2.06
N GLU A 127 2.92 -10.44 -2.24
CA GLU A 127 1.73 -10.66 -3.05
C GLU A 127 2.07 -10.92 -4.52
N ASP A 128 2.97 -10.12 -5.10
CA ASP A 128 3.44 -10.29 -6.48
C ASP A 128 4.11 -11.66 -6.70
N ASN A 129 5.00 -12.05 -5.77
CA ASN A 129 5.88 -13.22 -5.92
C ASN A 129 5.25 -14.54 -5.44
N GLU A 130 4.19 -14.48 -4.63
CA GLU A 130 3.55 -15.66 -4.08
C GLU A 130 2.09 -15.76 -4.53
N LEU A 131 1.22 -14.86 -4.07
CA LEU A 131 -0.21 -14.93 -4.38
C LEU A 131 -0.47 -14.83 -5.88
N TYR A 132 -0.04 -13.74 -6.51
CA TYR A 132 -0.29 -13.52 -7.94
C TYR A 132 0.44 -14.54 -8.81
N SER A 133 1.65 -14.96 -8.40
CA SER A 133 2.38 -16.03 -9.09
C SER A 133 1.68 -17.39 -9.00
N MET A 134 0.91 -17.64 -7.95
CA MET A 134 0.03 -18.81 -7.84
C MET A 134 -1.21 -18.63 -8.72
N VAL A 135 -1.84 -17.45 -8.69
CA VAL A 135 -3.05 -17.14 -9.48
C VAL A 135 -2.80 -17.24 -10.99
N ASP A 136 -1.65 -16.80 -11.48
CA ASP A 136 -1.31 -16.88 -12.90
C ASP A 136 -1.05 -18.32 -13.40
N LYS A 137 -0.96 -19.30 -12.48
CA LYS A 137 -0.79 -20.72 -12.80
C LYS A 137 -2.11 -21.51 -12.77
N LEU A 138 -3.21 -20.88 -12.37
CA LEU A 138 -4.57 -21.45 -12.42
C LEU A 138 -5.09 -21.43 -13.86
#